data_AF-A0A924G2G7-F1
#
_entry.id   AF-A0A924G2G7-F1
#
_cell.length_a   1.000
_cell.length_b   1.000
_cell.length_c   1.000
_cell.angle_alpha   90.00
_cell.angle_beta   90.00
_cell.angle_gamma   90.00
#
_symmetry.space_group_name_H-M   'P 1'
#
loop_
_entity.id
_entity.type
_entity.pdbx_description
1 polymer ?
#
loop_
_entity_poly.entity_id
_entity_poly.type
_entity_poly.pdbx_seq_one_letter_code
_entity_poly.pdbx_strand_id
1 'polypeptide(L)'
;PAEHLPKYREFLLSDKTFRENTKAPTEVLGEEPLPIRSFDTSAAIGNLQQEINEFVSYFENDKNLKTTHPVFGELNFEEWVLLHYKHVTHHARQFGLM
;
A
#
# COMPACT_ATOMS: atom_id res chain seq x y z
N PRO A 1 -7.52 -13.90 7.57
CA PRO A 1 -7.46 -15.37 7.37
C PRO A 1 -7.12 -15.72 5.91
N ALA A 2 -6.34 -16.77 5.66
CA ALA A 2 -5.95 -17.19 4.30
C ALA A 2 -7.17 -17.48 3.40
N GLU A 3 -8.30 -17.90 3.99
CA GLU A 3 -9.57 -18.16 3.28
C GLU A 3 -10.18 -16.93 2.58
N HIS A 4 -9.81 -15.71 3.01
CA HIS A 4 -10.30 -14.46 2.39
C HIS A 4 -9.39 -13.94 1.28
N LEU A 5 -8.22 -14.55 1.08
CA LEU A 5 -7.26 -14.13 0.07
C LEU A 5 -7.86 -14.02 -1.35
N PRO A 6 -8.73 -14.95 -1.82
CA PRO A 6 -9.36 -14.80 -3.12
C PRO A 6 -10.20 -13.52 -3.26
N LYS A 7 -10.94 -13.15 -2.21
CA LYS A 7 -11.77 -11.93 -2.21
C LYS A 7 -10.92 -10.67 -2.20
N TYR A 8 -9.80 -10.68 -1.49
CA TYR A 8 -8.87 -9.55 -1.48
C TYR A 8 -8.17 -9.38 -2.83
N ARG A 9 -7.79 -10.49 -3.49
CA ARG A 9 -7.27 -10.46 -4.86
C ARG A 9 -8.31 -9.92 -5.85
N GLU A 10 -9.56 -10.38 -5.74
CA GLU A 10 -10.66 -9.85 -6.58
C GLU A 10 -10.85 -8.34 -6.37
N PHE A 11 -10.81 -7.86 -5.11
CA PHE A 11 -10.88 -6.43 -4.83
C PHE A 11 -9.71 -5.67 -5.46
N LEU A 12 -8.47 -6.16 -5.28
CA LEU A 12 -7.28 -5.54 -5.82
C LEU A 12 -7.36 -5.36 -7.34
N LEU A 13 -7.81 -6.39 -8.06
CA LEU A 13 -7.90 -6.39 -9.52
C LEU A 13 -9.16 -5.71 -10.09
N SER A 14 -10.11 -5.33 -9.24
CA SER A 14 -11.34 -4.64 -9.66
C SER A 14 -11.20 -3.13 -9.66
N ASP A 15 -12.18 -2.41 -10.22
CA ASP A 15 -12.26 -0.94 -10.13
C ASP A 15 -12.78 -0.43 -8.77
N LYS A 16 -13.09 -1.33 -7.83
CA LYS A 16 -13.58 -0.94 -6.49
C LYS A 16 -12.51 -0.13 -5.77
N THR A 17 -12.92 0.95 -5.13
CA THR A 17 -12.06 1.79 -4.29
C THR A 17 -12.10 1.33 -2.83
N PHE A 18 -11.08 1.68 -2.06
CA PHE A 18 -11.15 1.54 -0.61
C PHE A 18 -12.34 2.34 -0.07
N ARG A 19 -13.03 1.77 0.93
CA ARG A 19 -14.14 2.43 1.61
C ARG A 19 -13.57 3.42 2.63
N GLU A 20 -14.30 4.48 2.91
CA GLU A 20 -14.00 5.36 4.03
C GLU A 20 -13.98 4.56 5.34
N ASN A 21 -13.08 4.94 6.26
CA ASN A 21 -12.89 4.28 7.54
C ASN A 21 -12.49 2.79 7.45
N THR A 22 -11.88 2.36 6.33
CA THR A 22 -11.28 1.02 6.24
C THR A 22 -10.09 0.96 7.20
N LYS A 23 -10.15 0.06 8.18
CA LYS A 23 -9.03 -0.20 9.10
C LYS A 23 -8.11 -1.28 8.53
N ALA A 24 -6.79 -1.08 8.70
CA ALA A 24 -5.84 -2.17 8.54
C ALA A 24 -6.10 -3.26 9.61
N PRO A 25 -5.74 -4.53 9.37
CA PRO A 25 -5.85 -5.56 10.39
C PRO A 25 -5.05 -5.17 11.64
N THR A 26 -5.62 -5.44 12.82
CA THR A 26 -5.00 -5.12 14.11
C THR A 26 -3.66 -5.81 14.33
N GLU A 27 -3.42 -6.93 13.64
CA GLU A 27 -2.14 -7.65 13.65
C GLU A 27 -1.05 -6.93 12.83
N VAL A 28 -1.44 -6.03 11.92
CA VAL A 28 -0.53 -5.26 11.06
C VAL A 28 -0.31 -3.86 11.62
N LEU A 29 -1.38 -3.20 12.06
CA LEU A 29 -1.33 -1.85 12.61
C LEU A 29 -2.27 -1.78 13.82
N GLY A 30 -1.73 -1.36 14.96
CA GLY A 30 -2.51 -1.17 16.18
C GLY A 30 -3.53 -0.03 16.08
N GLU A 31 -4.35 0.14 17.12
CA GLU A 31 -5.32 1.24 17.19
C GLU A 31 -4.66 2.61 17.40
N GLU A 32 -3.48 2.62 18.02
CA GLU A 32 -2.72 3.85 18.25
C GLU A 32 -1.79 4.16 17.06
N PRO A 33 -1.70 5.42 16.62
CA PRO A 33 -0.77 5.82 15.58
C PRO A 33 0.69 5.53 15.95
N LEU A 34 1.49 5.14 14.96
CA LEU A 34 2.94 5.03 15.14
C LEU A 34 3.56 6.41 15.42
N PRO A 35 4.69 6.48 16.16
CA PRO A 35 5.40 7.73 16.39
C PRO A 35 5.77 8.46 15.10
N ILE A 36 5.77 9.79 15.15
CA ILE A 36 6.21 10.63 14.03
C ILE A 36 7.67 10.29 13.70
N ARG A 37 7.91 9.94 12.43
CA ARG A 37 9.22 9.52 11.90
C ARG A 37 9.91 10.58 11.03
N SER A 38 9.29 11.73 10.81
CA SER A 38 9.82 12.79 9.96
C SER A 38 9.66 14.14 10.63
N PHE A 39 10.68 14.98 10.50
CA PHE A 39 10.76 16.27 11.16
C PHE A 39 9.68 17.25 10.65
N ASP A 40 9.46 17.27 9.34
CA ASP A 40 8.44 18.08 8.69
C ASP A 40 7.88 17.37 7.44
N THR A 41 6.90 18.01 6.80
CA THR A 41 6.24 17.49 5.60
C THR A 41 7.20 17.37 4.40
N SER A 42 8.17 18.28 4.26
CA SER A 42 9.13 18.25 3.15
C SER A 42 10.03 17.02 3.25
N ALA A 43 10.55 16.74 4.45
CA ALA A 43 11.31 15.54 4.75
C ALA A 43 10.47 14.27 4.53
N ALA A 44 9.19 14.28 4.93
CA ALA A 44 8.29 13.14 4.69
C ALA A 44 8.07 12.86 3.19
N ILE A 45 7.92 13.90 2.36
CA ILE A 45 7.80 13.78 0.90
C ILE A 45 9.11 13.26 0.29
N GLY A 46 10.26 13.77 0.73
CA GLY A 46 11.57 13.30 0.29
C GLY A 46 11.78 11.81 0.58
N ASN A 47 11.44 11.37 1.81
CA ASN A 47 11.48 9.96 2.19
C ASN A 47 10.55 9.12 1.33
N LEU A 48 9.30 9.55 1.10
CA LEU A 48 8.36 8.83 0.23
C LEU A 48 8.92 8.66 -1.19
N GLN A 49 9.53 9.69 -1.76
CA GLN A 49 10.13 9.61 -3.09
C GLN A 49 11.30 8.61 -3.13
N GLN A 50 12.14 8.58 -2.08
CA GLN A 50 13.22 7.61 -1.97
C GLN A 50 12.68 6.17 -1.92
N GLU A 51 11.69 5.91 -1.07
CA GLU A 51 11.05 4.59 -0.93
C GLU A 51 10.42 4.12 -2.25
N ILE A 52 9.81 5.03 -3.03
CA ILE A 52 9.29 4.70 -4.36
C ILE A 52 10.41 4.29 -5.31
N ASN A 53 11.55 4.99 -5.31
CA ASN A 53 12.69 4.66 -6.16
C ASN A 53 13.28 3.30 -5.78
N GLU A 54 13.43 3.03 -4.48
CA GLU A 54 13.92 1.75 -3.95
C GLU A 54 12.96 0.61 -4.28
N PHE A 55 11.64 0.83 -4.15
CA PHE A 55 10.61 -0.12 -4.58
C PHE A 55 10.76 -0.47 -6.06
N VAL A 56 10.87 0.52 -6.95
CA VAL A 56 11.01 0.25 -8.40
C VAL A 56 12.30 -0.52 -8.67
N SER A 57 13.45 -0.06 -8.17
CA SER A 57 14.74 -0.72 -8.39
C SER A 57 14.82 -2.12 -7.80
N TYR A 58 14.10 -2.41 -6.71
CA TYR A 58 14.03 -3.75 -6.14
C TYR A 58 13.40 -4.76 -7.10
N PHE A 59 12.35 -4.36 -7.83
CA PHE A 59 11.67 -5.22 -8.80
C PHE A 59 12.29 -5.19 -10.21
N GLU A 60 13.14 -4.22 -10.54
CA GLU A 60 13.74 -4.07 -11.88
C GLU A 60 14.54 -5.31 -12.34
N ASN A 61 15.21 -5.99 -11.41
CA ASN A 61 16.16 -7.06 -11.75
C ASN A 61 15.50 -8.44 -11.90
N ASP A 62 14.26 -8.63 -11.45
CA ASP A 62 13.55 -9.90 -11.57
C ASP A 62 12.04 -9.69 -11.81
N LYS A 63 11.63 -9.92 -13.06
CA LYS A 63 10.23 -9.79 -13.50
C LYS A 63 9.30 -10.85 -12.91
N ASN A 64 9.83 -11.93 -12.32
CA ASN A 64 9.05 -12.97 -11.68
C ASN A 64 9.00 -12.80 -10.15
N LEU A 65 9.70 -11.80 -9.62
CA LEU A 65 9.74 -11.53 -8.19
C LEU A 65 8.34 -11.25 -7.66
N LYS A 66 8.06 -11.87 -6.51
CA LYS A 66 6.88 -11.58 -5.70
C LYS A 66 7.30 -11.34 -4.27
N THR A 67 6.59 -10.45 -3.61
CA THR A 67 6.75 -10.23 -2.16
C THR A 67 5.41 -10.33 -1.46
N THR A 68 5.45 -10.79 -0.21
CA THR A 68 4.24 -11.00 0.58
C THR A 68 3.69 -9.68 1.12
N HIS A 69 2.48 -9.30 0.71
CA HIS A 69 1.67 -8.31 1.44
C HIS A 69 0.85 -9.02 2.54
N PRO A 70 0.78 -8.48 3.79
CA PRO A 70 0.13 -9.16 4.91
C PRO A 70 -1.37 -9.46 4.70
N VAL A 71 -2.05 -8.67 3.85
CA VAL A 71 -3.48 -8.84 3.51
C VAL A 71 -3.71 -9.49 2.13
N PHE A 72 -2.88 -9.18 1.14
CA PHE A 72 -3.13 -9.52 -0.27
C PHE A 72 -2.28 -10.71 -0.75
N GLY A 73 -1.45 -11.27 0.13
CA GLY A 73 -0.55 -12.39 -0.16
C GLY A 73 0.60 -11.99 -1.07
N GLU A 74 1.15 -12.95 -1.81
CA GLU A 74 2.21 -12.72 -2.79
C GLU A 74 1.75 -11.78 -3.90
N LEU A 75 2.45 -10.65 -4.09
CA LEU A 75 2.16 -9.71 -5.17
C LEU A 75 3.41 -9.53 -6.04
N ASN A 76 3.21 -9.51 -7.35
CA ASN A 76 4.24 -9.03 -8.28
C ASN A 76 4.28 -7.49 -8.33
N PHE A 77 5.17 -6.95 -9.15
CA PHE A 77 5.34 -5.50 -9.32
C PHE A 77 4.03 -4.79 -9.70
N GLU A 78 3.31 -5.30 -10.70
CA GLU A 78 2.09 -4.66 -11.21
C GLU A 78 0.96 -4.67 -10.17
N GLU A 79 0.82 -5.78 -9.44
CA GLU A 79 -0.16 -5.92 -8.36
C GLU A 79 0.15 -4.96 -7.20
N TRP A 80 1.43 -4.77 -6.86
CA TRP A 80 1.86 -3.76 -5.88
C TRP A 80 1.57 -2.33 -6.35
N VAL A 81 1.88 -2.00 -7.61
CA VAL A 81 1.58 -0.68 -8.19
C VAL A 81 0.08 -0.40 -8.13
N LEU A 82 -0.76 -1.39 -8.46
CA LEU A 82 -2.22 -1.26 -8.37
C LEU A 82 -2.69 -1.03 -6.92
N LEU A 83 -2.11 -1.74 -5.96
CA LEU A 83 -2.41 -1.54 -4.54
C LEU A 83 -1.99 -0.15 -4.08
N HIS A 84 -0.79 0.31 -4.43
CA HIS A 84 -0.28 1.65 -4.13
C HIS A 84 -1.19 2.73 -4.72
N TYR A 85 -1.60 2.59 -5.98
CA TYR A 85 -2.53 3.51 -6.63
C TYR A 85 -3.84 3.62 -5.82
N LYS A 86 -4.48 2.48 -5.51
CA LYS A 86 -5.72 2.48 -4.72
C LYS A 86 -5.54 3.14 -3.34
N HIS A 87 -4.44 2.84 -2.66
CA HIS A 87 -4.16 3.32 -1.30
C HIS A 87 -3.86 4.83 -1.28
N VAL A 88 -2.98 5.30 -2.17
CA VAL A 88 -2.63 6.72 -2.27
C VAL A 88 -3.83 7.54 -2.71
N THR A 89 -4.62 7.08 -3.69
CA THR A 89 -5.85 7.77 -4.11
C THR A 89 -6.87 7.85 -2.97
N HIS A 90 -7.00 6.79 -2.17
CA HIS A 90 -7.89 6.82 -1.00
C HIS A 90 -7.48 7.91 0.00
N HIS A 91 -6.19 8.01 0.34
CA HIS A 91 -5.72 9.05 1.25
C HIS A 91 -5.76 10.45 0.65
N ALA A 92 -5.43 10.61 -0.63
CA ALA A 92 -5.55 11.90 -1.31
C ALA A 92 -7.00 12.43 -1.24
N ARG A 93 -8.00 11.57 -1.47
CA ARG A 93 -9.42 11.92 -1.29
C ARG A 93 -9.77 12.25 0.17
N GLN A 94 -9.29 11.45 1.13
CA GLN A 94 -9.54 11.69 2.56
C GLN A 94 -9.01 13.05 3.03
N PHE A 95 -7.89 13.51 2.47
CA PHE A 95 -7.30 14.81 2.77
C PHE A 95 -7.79 15.94 1.86
N GLY A 96 -8.75 15.68 0.96
CA GLY A 96 -9.30 16.70 0.06
C GLY A 96 -8.33 17.21 -1.01
N LEU A 97 -7.36 16.37 -1.41
CA LEU A 97 -6.37 16.67 -2.44
C LEU A 97 -6.79 16.18 -3.84
N MET A 98 -7.89 15.44 -3.91
CA MET A 98 -8.50 14.88 -5.13
C MET A 98 -10.02 14.84 -5.00
#